data_AF-A0A2P5AK12-F1
#
_entry.id   AF-A0A2P5AK12-F1
#
_cell.length_a   1.000
_cell.length_b   1.000
_cell.length_c   1.000
_cell.angle_alpha   90.00
_cell.angle_beta   90.00
_cell.angle_gamma   90.00
#
_symmetry.space_group_name_H-M   'P 1'
#
loop_
_entity.id
_entity.type
_entity.pdbx_description
1 polymer ?
#
loop_
_entity_poly.entity_id
_entity_poly.type
_entity_poly.pdbx_seq_one_letter_code
_entity_poly.pdbx_strand_id
1 'polypeptide(L)'
;MRFTNHTELNAPIDHIYAVTNQQERYRQPGPMKRDRAKHDPNKFCRYHNDIGHDTNDCFALKDEIERLIREGRLRQYTKQSEGRQEEDQQRPPEIHRE
;
A
#
# COMPACT_ATOMS: atom_id res chain seq x y z
N MET A 1 -5.07 -5.08 9.34
CA MET A 1 -5.98 -5.50 8.26
C MET A 1 -5.16 -6.25 7.24
N ARG A 2 -5.70 -7.31 6.67
CA ARG A 2 -5.10 -8.03 5.54
C ARG A 2 -6.10 -7.94 4.40
N PHE A 3 -5.73 -7.33 3.29
CA PHE A 3 -6.61 -7.19 2.15
C PHE A 3 -6.55 -8.48 1.32
N THR A 4 -7.72 -8.98 0.93
CA THR A 4 -7.84 -10.16 0.05
C THR A 4 -7.85 -9.78 -1.43
N ASN A 5 -8.07 -8.50 -1.72
CA ASN A 5 -8.03 -7.90 -3.06
C ASN A 5 -7.12 -6.68 -2.99
N HIS A 6 -6.12 -6.63 -3.87
CA HIS A 6 -5.19 -5.51 -3.99
C HIS A 6 -5.47 -4.74 -5.28
N THR A 7 -5.39 -3.42 -5.21
CA THR A 7 -5.52 -2.55 -6.37
C THR A 7 -4.41 -2.85 -7.37
N GLU A 8 -4.73 -2.89 -8.66
CA GLU A 8 -3.72 -3.02 -9.70
C GLU A 8 -2.85 -1.75 -9.74
N LEU A 9 -1.56 -1.94 -9.46
CA LEU A 9 -0.57 -0.87 -9.44
C LEU A 9 0.01 -0.66 -10.83
N ASN A 10 0.30 0.60 -11.18
CA ASN A 10 0.92 0.96 -12.45
C ASN A 10 2.45 0.76 -12.47
N ALA A 11 3.05 0.55 -11.30
CA ALA A 11 4.47 0.34 -11.08
C ALA A 11 4.70 -0.82 -10.10
N PRO A 12 5.90 -1.45 -10.10
CA PRO A 12 6.23 -2.49 -9.13
C PRO A 12 6.25 -1.92 -7.70
N ILE A 13 5.83 -2.76 -6.74
CA ILE A 13 5.73 -2.41 -5.32
C ILE A 13 7.07 -1.93 -4.75
N ASP A 14 8.14 -2.59 -5.16
CA ASP A 14 9.50 -2.22 -4.78
C ASP A 14 9.86 -0.79 -5.19
N HIS A 15 9.40 -0.34 -6.37
CA HIS A 15 9.60 1.02 -6.84
C HIS A 15 8.72 2.01 -6.07
N ILE A 16 7.42 1.72 -5.95
CA ILE A 16 6.47 2.57 -5.21
C ILE A 16 6.96 2.81 -3.78
N TYR A 17 7.39 1.75 -3.10
CA TYR A 17 7.96 1.86 -1.77
C TYR A 17 9.24 2.70 -1.76
N ALA A 18 10.16 2.50 -2.71
CA ALA A 18 11.40 3.26 -2.74
C ALA A 18 11.20 4.77 -2.90
N VAL A 19 10.25 5.17 -3.75
CA VAL A 19 9.99 6.59 -4.01
C VAL A 19 9.16 7.23 -2.90
N THR A 20 8.25 6.48 -2.27
CA THR A 20 7.32 7.05 -1.29
C THR A 20 7.69 6.79 0.16
N ASN A 21 8.63 5.90 0.49
CA ASN A 21 8.96 5.57 1.89
C ASN A 21 9.45 6.76 2.73
N GLN A 22 9.97 7.81 2.09
CA GLN A 22 10.43 9.03 2.76
C GLN A 22 9.30 10.03 3.01
N GLN A 23 8.27 10.03 2.15
CA GLN A 23 7.17 10.98 2.21
C GLN A 23 5.97 10.41 2.97
N GLU A 24 5.73 9.12 2.79
CA GLU A 24 4.59 8.41 3.33
C GLU A 24 4.95 7.73 4.65
N ARG A 25 4.04 7.82 5.62
CA ARG A 25 4.23 7.21 6.93
C ARG A 25 3.84 5.74 6.87
N TYR A 26 4.70 4.93 6.27
CA TYR A 26 4.56 3.47 6.31
C TYR A 26 4.61 2.98 7.75
N ARG A 27 3.67 2.11 8.12
CA ARG A 27 3.75 1.38 9.38
C ARG A 27 5.03 0.56 9.37
N GLN A 28 5.79 0.62 10.47
CA GLN A 28 7.00 -0.19 10.62
C GLN A 28 6.61 -1.67 10.61
N PRO A 29 7.24 -2.49 9.75
CA PRO A 29 6.97 -3.91 9.77
C PRO A 29 7.46 -4.52 11.07
N GLY A 30 6.72 -5.51 11.56
CA GLY A 30 7.29 -6.45 12.51
C GLY A 30 8.39 -7.30 11.85
N PRO A 31 9.17 -8.05 12.64
CA PRO A 31 10.11 -9.01 12.09
C PRO A 31 9.40 -9.98 11.15
N MET A 32 10.09 -10.41 10.08
CA MET A 32 9.52 -11.39 9.14
C MET A 32 9.01 -12.61 9.91
N LYS A 33 7.71 -12.91 9.77
CA LYS A 33 7.10 -14.08 10.39
C LYS A 33 7.16 -15.26 9.43
N ARG A 34 7.60 -16.40 9.97
CA ARG A 34 7.63 -17.78 9.43
C ARG A 34 8.96 -18.22 8.86
N ASP A 35 9.50 -19.25 9.52
CA ASP A 35 10.54 -20.18 9.05
C ASP A 35 11.68 -19.55 8.26
N ARG A 36 12.75 -19.17 8.98
CA ARG A 36 14.06 -18.89 8.36
C ARG A 36 14.53 -20.04 7.46
N ALA A 37 14.07 -21.26 7.69
CA ALA A 37 14.33 -22.42 6.83
C ALA A 37 13.72 -22.31 5.41
N LYS A 38 12.72 -21.44 5.22
CA LYS A 38 12.07 -21.16 3.93
C LYS A 38 12.47 -19.81 3.35
N HIS A 39 13.38 -19.10 4.01
CA HIS A 39 13.91 -17.85 3.49
C HIS A 39 14.89 -18.18 2.36
N ASP A 40 14.67 -17.60 1.20
CA ASP A 40 15.65 -17.63 0.13
C ASP A 40 16.80 -16.67 0.48
N PRO A 41 18.04 -17.15 0.67
CA PRO A 41 19.17 -16.31 1.03
C PRO A 41 19.54 -15.31 -0.07
N ASN A 42 19.09 -15.57 -1.30
CA ASN A 42 19.34 -14.73 -2.47
C ASN A 42 18.32 -13.60 -2.64
N LYS A 43 17.28 -13.55 -1.80
CA LYS A 43 16.18 -12.58 -1.93
C LYS A 43 16.15 -11.63 -0.73
N PHE A 44 15.91 -10.37 -1.00
CA PHE A 44 15.93 -9.32 0.02
C PHE A 44 14.68 -8.45 -0.03
N CYS A 45 14.08 -8.21 1.14
CA CYS A 45 12.93 -7.33 1.27
C CYS A 45 13.36 -6.01 1.90
N ARG A 46 13.28 -4.92 1.13
CA ARG A 46 13.62 -3.57 1.60
C ARG A 46 12.69 -3.05 2.68
N TYR A 47 11.44 -3.54 2.73
CA TYR A 47 10.48 -3.14 3.74
C TYR A 47 10.84 -3.71 5.12
N HIS A 48 11.16 -5.00 5.19
CA HIS A 48 11.59 -5.65 6.42
C HIS A 48 13.08 -5.44 6.75
N ASN A 49 13.87 -4.97 5.77
CA ASN A 49 15.34 -4.90 5.85
C ASN A 49 15.96 -6.26 6.21
N ASP A 50 15.40 -7.34 5.66
CA ASP A 50 15.73 -8.73 6.01
C ASP A 50 15.70 -9.63 4.77
N ILE A 51 16.44 -10.73 4.85
CA ILE A 51 16.61 -11.71 3.77
C ILE A 51 15.46 -12.72 3.84
N GLY A 52 14.90 -13.09 2.68
CA GLY A 52 14.02 -14.24 2.55
C GLY A 52 13.04 -14.19 1.39
N HIS A 53 12.47 -13.01 1.10
CA HIS A 53 11.60 -12.79 -0.06
C HIS A 53 11.87 -11.42 -0.68
N ASP A 54 11.50 -11.24 -1.94
CA ASP A 54 11.66 -9.96 -2.64
C ASP A 54 10.63 -8.94 -2.15
N THR A 55 11.00 -7.66 -2.17
CA THR A 55 10.09 -6.55 -1.82
C THR A 55 8.78 -6.60 -2.61
N ASN A 56 8.80 -7.04 -3.88
CA ASN A 56 7.61 -7.16 -4.72
C ASN A 56 6.64 -8.26 -4.26
N ASP A 57 7.12 -9.28 -3.56
CA ASP A 57 6.31 -10.37 -3.01
C ASP A 57 5.92 -10.14 -1.55
N CYS A 58 6.33 -9.01 -0.97
CA CYS A 58 6.04 -8.68 0.42
C CYS A 58 4.55 -8.34 0.62
N PHE A 59 3.80 -9.28 1.17
CA PHE A 59 2.38 -9.08 1.47
C PHE A 59 2.13 -7.95 2.48
N ALA A 60 3.01 -7.79 3.47
CA ALA A 60 2.89 -6.72 4.45
C ALA A 60 3.02 -5.33 3.80
N LEU A 61 3.94 -5.19 2.85
CA LEU A 61 4.10 -3.96 2.07
C LEU A 61 2.92 -3.74 1.11
N LYS A 62 2.43 -4.80 0.44
CA LYS A 62 1.21 -4.73 -0.39
C LYS A 62 0.01 -4.21 0.40
N ASP A 63 -0.20 -4.73 1.61
CA ASP A 63 -1.27 -4.28 2.49
C ASP A 63 -1.12 -2.80 2.89
N GLU A 64 0.11 -2.37 3.17
CA GLU A 64 0.37 -0.98 3.57
C GLU A 64 0.19 0.00 2.40
N ILE A 65 0.64 -0.37 1.19
CA ILE A 65 0.39 0.42 -0.03
C ILE A 65 -1.12 0.51 -0.31
N GLU A 66 -1.85 -0.61 -0.21
CA GLU A 66 -3.31 -0.63 -0.39
C GLU A 66 -4.02 0.26 0.64
N ARG A 67 -3.56 0.28 1.90
CA ARG A 67 -4.08 1.19 2.93
C ARG A 67 -3.88 2.66 2.52
N LEU A 68 -2.68 3.02 2.08
CA LEU A 68 -2.36 4.39 1.65
C LEU A 68 -3.11 4.81 0.38
N ILE A 69 -3.39 3.86 -0.53
CA ILE A 69 -4.25 4.09 -1.70
C ILE A 69 -5.67 4.43 -1.26
N ARG A 70 -6.24 3.66 -0.32
CA ARG A 70 -7.59 3.90 0.22
C ARG A 70 -7.70 5.20 1.01
N GLU A 71 -6.62 5.62 1.66
CA GLU A 71 -6.50 6.95 2.27
C GLU A 71 -6.32 8.08 1.26
N GLY A 72 -6.17 7.77 -0.02
CA GLY A 72 -6.03 8.75 -1.09
C GLY A 72 -4.61 9.20 -1.38
N ARG A 73 -3.62 8.73 -0.63
CA ARG A 73 -2.23 9.24 -0.67
C ARG A 73 -1.40 8.67 -1.83
N LEU A 74 -1.65 7.41 -2.20
CA LEU A 74 -0.95 6.71 -3.27
C LEU A 74 -1.79 6.47 -4.53
N ARG A 75 -2.90 7.20 -4.72
CA ARG A 75 -3.82 7.01 -5.86
C ARG A 75 -3.14 7.12 -7.23
N GLN A 76 -2.09 7.95 -7.33
CA GLN A 76 -1.28 8.12 -8.52
C GLN A 76 -0.56 6.84 -9.00
N TYR A 77 -0.41 5.84 -8.12
CA TYR A 77 0.22 4.56 -8.45
C TYR A 77 -0.81 3.46 -8.80
N THR A 78 -2.09 3.81 -8.93
CA THR A 78 -3.15 2.87 -9.33
C THR A 78 -3.40 2.92 -10.82
N LYS A 79 -3.71 1.78 -11.45
CA LYS A 79 -4.08 1.71 -12.88
C LYS A 79 -5.51 2.19 -13.17
N GLN A 80 -6.35 2.37 -12.15
CA GLN A 80 -7.77 2.71 -12.30
C GLN A 80 -8.08 4.21 -12.08
N SER A 81 -7.17 5.12 -12.43
CA SER A 81 -7.39 6.56 -12.29
C SER A 81 -8.28 7.18 -13.39
N GLU A 82 -9.27 6.46 -13.91
CA GLU A 82 -10.26 6.98 -14.87
C GLU A 82 -11.70 6.67 -14.47
N GLY A 83 -12.10 6.90 -13.20
CA GLY A 83 -13.54 6.78 -12.94
C GLY A 83 -14.15 7.12 -11.58
N ARG A 84 -13.41 7.42 -10.51
CA ARG A 84 -14.03 7.79 -9.23
C ARG A 84 -13.24 8.85 -8.48
N GLN A 85 -13.29 10.08 -8.96
CA GLN A 85 -13.10 11.24 -8.10
C GLN A 85 -14.48 11.64 -7.57
N GLU A 86 -14.54 11.96 -6.27
CA GLU A 86 -15.58 12.79 -5.62
C GLU A 86 -16.92 12.13 -5.27
N GLU A 87 -17.07 11.69 -4.01
CA GLU A 87 -18.37 11.75 -3.31
C GLU A 87 -18.27 11.57 -1.77
N ASP A 88 -17.30 12.20 -1.09
CA ASP A 88 -17.35 12.23 0.39
C ASP A 88 -16.74 13.48 1.02
N GLN A 89 -16.92 14.68 0.44
CA GLN A 89 -16.65 15.91 1.20
C GLN A 89 -17.44 17.08 0.59
N GLN A 90 -18.76 17.09 0.83
CA GLN A 90 -19.62 18.29 0.93
C GLN A 90 -21.07 17.87 1.18
N ARG A 91 -21.49 17.75 2.44
CA ARG A 91 -22.88 18.03 2.83
C ARG A 91 -22.90 19.02 3.98
N PRO A 92 -23.16 20.32 3.73
CA PRO A 92 -23.90 21.13 4.67
C PRO A 92 -25.39 20.76 4.63
N PRO A 93 -26.15 20.97 5.72
CA PRO A 93 -27.57 20.62 5.77
C PRO A 93 -28.39 21.64 4.96
N GLU A 94 -29.23 21.16 4.04
CA GLU A 94 -30.22 22.01 3.38
C GLU A 94 -31.38 22.28 4.36
N ILE A 95 -31.40 23.49 4.89
CA ILE A 95 -32.53 24.12 5.57
C ILE A 95 -33.65 24.36 4.55
N HIS A 96 -34.68 23.53 4.55
CA HIS A 96 -35.94 23.87 3.88
C HIS A 96 -36.67 24.94 4.69
N ARG A 97 -36.73 26.17 4.15
CA ARG A 97 -37.73 27.18 4.52
C ARG A 97 -38.88 27.08 3.52
N GLU A 98 -40.07 26.82 4.06
CA GLU A 98 -41.35 27.32 3.53
C GLU A 98 -42.14 27.90 4.70
#